data_AF-A0A949PT62-F1
#
_entry.id   AF-A0A949PT62-F1
#
_cell.length_a   1.000
_cell.length_b   1.000
_cell.length_c   1.000
_cell.angle_alpha   90.00
_cell.angle_beta   90.00
_cell.angle_gamma   90.00
#
_symmetry.space_group_name_H-M   'P 1'
#
loop_
_entity.id
_entity.type
_entity.pdbx_description
1 polymer ?
#
loop_
_entity_poly.entity_id
_entity_poly.type
_entity_poly.pdbx_seq_one_letter_code
_entity_poly.pdbx_strand_id
1 'polypeptide(L)'
;MNTGIVYASLAYLSWGLFPLYFRQVAAVPALEVVLHRTLWSLVFVLALLAMRRQWAWMREVLRQPRVLGAFALSALLLAANWLTYVWAVNNGHVV
;
A
#
# COMPACT_ATOMS: atom_id res chain seq x y z
N MET A 1 2.97 -18.52 26.28
CA MET A 1 2.75 -18.50 24.82
C MET A 1 3.38 -17.23 24.29
N ASN A 2 4.36 -17.32 23.39
CA ASN A 2 5.03 -16.13 22.85
C ASN A 2 4.05 -15.35 21.98
N THR A 3 3.64 -14.18 22.43
CA THR A 3 2.69 -13.27 21.74
C THR A 3 3.12 -12.98 20.30
N GLY A 4 4.44 -12.99 20.03
CA GLY A 4 4.98 -12.85 18.67
C GLY A 4 4.53 -13.94 17.69
N ILE A 5 4.34 -15.19 18.15
CA ILE A 5 3.84 -16.29 17.30
C ILE A 5 2.37 -16.02 16.96
N VAL A 6 1.57 -15.58 17.93
CA VAL A 6 0.15 -15.25 17.72
C VAL A 6 0.00 -14.10 16.72
N TYR A 7 0.79 -13.03 16.85
CA TYR A 7 0.77 -11.92 15.90
C TYR A 7 1.23 -12.33 14.50
N ALA A 8 2.29 -13.14 14.40
CA ALA A 8 2.75 -13.66 13.11
C ALA A 8 1.65 -14.52 12.45
N SER A 9 1.06 -15.46 13.19
CA SER A 9 -0.02 -16.30 12.68
C SER A 9 -1.22 -15.50 12.22
N LEU A 10 -1.68 -14.50 12.99
CA LEU A 10 -2.78 -13.63 12.57
C LEU A 10 -2.43 -12.78 11.35
N ALA A 11 -1.20 -12.28 11.25
CA ALA A 11 -0.74 -11.50 10.10
C ALA A 11 -0.71 -12.36 8.82
N TYR A 12 -0.16 -13.58 8.91
CA TYR A 12 -0.11 -14.51 7.79
C TYR A 12 -1.51 -15.01 7.39
N LEU A 13 -2.40 -15.27 8.35
CA LEU A 13 -3.80 -15.61 8.06
C LEU A 13 -4.52 -14.45 7.36
N SER A 14 -4.36 -13.22 7.86
CA SER A 14 -4.95 -12.03 7.24
C SER A 14 -4.42 -11.83 5.82
N TRP A 15 -3.13 -12.03 5.59
CA TRP A 15 -2.52 -12.00 4.26
C TRP A 15 -2.97 -13.15 3.36
N GLY A 16 -3.23 -14.34 3.90
CA GLY A 16 -3.76 -15.48 3.16
C GLY A 16 -5.22 -15.35 2.76
N LEU A 17 -5.99 -14.48 3.45
CA LEU A 17 -7.39 -14.16 3.11
C LEU A 17 -7.50 -13.07 2.03
N PHE A 18 -6.46 -12.25 1.83
CA PHE A 18 -6.43 -11.21 0.80
C PHE A 18 -6.68 -11.71 -0.64
N PRO A 19 -6.08 -12.82 -1.10
CA PRO A 19 -6.36 -13.38 -2.43
C PRO A 19 -7.83 -13.79 -2.58
N LEU A 20 -8.45 -14.37 -1.54
CA LEU A 20 -9.87 -14.74 -1.54
C LEU A 20 -10.77 -13.51 -1.69
N TYR A 21 -10.44 -12.42 -0.99
CA TYR A 21 -11.13 -11.14 -1.14
C TYR A 21 -10.96 -10.56 -2.55
N PHE A 22 -9.74 -10.53 -3.09
CA PHE A 22 -9.49 -10.02 -4.45
C PHE A 22 -10.15 -10.87 -5.53
N ARG A 23 -10.33 -12.18 -5.30
CA ARG A 23 -11.11 -13.04 -6.20
C ARG A 23 -12.59 -12.64 -6.24
N GLN A 24 -13.17 -12.23 -5.11
CA GLN A 24 -14.55 -11.73 -5.05
C GLN A 24 -14.70 -10.34 -5.67
N VAL A 25 -13.65 -9.52 -5.58
CA VAL A 25 -13.61 -8.15 -6.14
C VAL A 25 -12.94 -8.12 -7.52
N ALA A 26 -12.72 -9.28 -8.15
CA ALA A 26 -12.06 -9.42 -9.46
C ALA A 26 -12.76 -8.66 -10.61
N ALA A 27 -14.04 -8.33 -10.42
CA ALA A 27 -14.81 -7.47 -11.33
C ALA A 27 -14.29 -6.02 -11.36
N VAL A 28 -13.60 -5.55 -10.33
CA VAL A 28 -13.01 -4.20 -10.27
C VAL A 28 -11.60 -4.23 -10.83
N PRO A 29 -11.23 -3.33 -11.75
CA PRO A 29 -9.88 -3.24 -12.28
C PRO A 29 -8.84 -3.12 -11.16
N ALA A 30 -7.77 -3.92 -11.24
CA ALA A 30 -6.66 -3.89 -10.28
C ALA A 30 -6.09 -2.47 -10.07
N LEU A 31 -6.06 -1.69 -11.15
CA LEU A 31 -5.60 -0.31 -11.15
C LEU A 31 -6.50 0.60 -10.30
N GLU A 32 -7.83 0.43 -10.34
CA GLU A 32 -8.76 1.21 -9.53
C GLU A 32 -8.60 0.92 -8.03
N VAL A 33 -8.36 -0.34 -7.67
CA VAL A 33 -8.10 -0.75 -6.28
C VAL A 33 -6.84 -0.07 -5.74
N VAL A 34 -5.74 -0.11 -6.53
CA VAL A 34 -4.47 0.52 -6.14
C VAL A 34 -4.61 2.04 -6.06
N LEU A 35 -5.33 2.66 -7.00
CA LEU A 35 -5.60 4.10 -6.98
C LEU A 35 -6.38 4.53 -5.75
N HIS A 36 -7.51 3.86 -5.44
CA HIS A 36 -8.32 4.18 -4.26
C HIS A 36 -7.52 4.02 -2.98
N ARG A 37 -6.75 2.94 -2.86
CA ARG A 37 -5.88 2.73 -1.69
C ARG A 37 -4.83 3.82 -1.55
N THR A 38 -4.18 4.21 -2.64
CA THR A 38 -3.15 5.26 -2.64
C THR A 38 -3.76 6.61 -2.28
N LEU A 39 -4.96 6.91 -2.81
CA LEU A 39 -5.68 8.15 -2.54
C LEU A 39 -6.14 8.24 -1.08
N TRP A 40 -6.70 7.17 -0.51
CA TRP A 40 -7.07 7.15 0.91
C TRP A 40 -5.85 7.20 1.84
N SER A 41 -4.76 6.54 1.47
CA SER A 41 -3.50 6.64 2.20
C SER A 41 -2.97 8.08 2.20
N LEU A 42 -3.01 8.75 1.05
CA LEU A 42 -2.64 10.16 0.92
C LEU A 42 -3.52 11.05 1.79
N VAL A 43 -4.84 10.89 1.73
CA VAL A 43 -5.80 11.67 2.54
C VAL A 43 -5.52 11.47 4.03
N PHE A 44 -5.30 10.24 4.47
CA PHE A 44 -4.99 9.94 5.86
C PHE A 44 -3.67 10.57 6.32
N VAL A 45 -2.61 10.45 5.52
CA VAL A 45 -1.29 11.04 5.83
C VAL A 45 -1.38 12.57 5.86
N LEU A 46 -2.11 13.18 4.92
CA LEU A 46 -2.33 14.63 4.90
C LEU A 46 -3.14 15.10 6.12
N ALA A 47 -4.18 14.36 6.51
CA ALA A 47 -4.96 14.66 7.70
C ALA A 47 -4.09 14.57 8.97
N LEU A 48 -3.26 13.52 9.09
CA LEU A 48 -2.34 13.36 10.21
C LEU A 48 -1.30 14.47 10.26
N LEU A 49 -0.74 14.87 9.11
CA LEU A 49 0.19 15.99 9.01
C LEU A 49 -0.46 17.32 9.38
N ALA A 50 -1.71 17.53 8.95
CA ALA A 50 -2.51 18.69 9.32
C ALA A 50 -2.72 18.76 10.83
N MET A 51 -3.07 17.65 11.48
CA MET A 51 -3.21 17.56 12.94
C MET A 51 -1.89 17.83 13.67
N ARG A 52 -0.76 17.31 13.17
CA ARG A 52 0.56 17.54 13.79
C ARG A 52 1.15 18.92 13.52
N ARG A 53 0.57 19.70 12.58
CA ARG A 53 1.09 21.01 12.12
C ARG A 53 2.57 21.00 11.69
N GLN A 54 3.11 19.82 11.39
CA GLN A 54 4.51 19.64 11.00
C GLN A 54 4.66 19.83 9.49
N TRP A 55 4.62 21.08 9.01
CA TRP A 55 4.75 21.40 7.58
C TRP A 55 6.17 21.85 7.18
N ALA A 56 6.99 22.25 8.15
CA ALA A 56 8.32 22.80 7.91
C ALA A 56 9.27 21.78 7.26
N TRP A 57 9.31 20.55 7.77
CA TRP A 57 10.13 19.46 7.23
C TRP A 57 9.73 19.09 5.79
N MET A 58 8.45 19.21 5.45
CA MET A 58 7.97 18.89 4.10
C MET A 58 8.52 19.86 3.06
N ARG A 59 8.66 21.15 3.39
CA ARG A 59 9.33 22.13 2.51
C ARG A 59 10.81 21.83 2.30
N GLU A 60 11.47 21.30 3.32
CA GLU A 60 12.89 20.97 3.27
C GLU A 60 13.16 19.73 2.41
N VAL A 61 12.30 18.70 2.53
CA VAL A 61 12.33 17.51 1.66
C VAL A 61 11.98 17.86 0.22
N LEU A 62 11.03 18.76 -0.01
CA LEU A 62 10.67 19.21 -1.36
C LEU A 62 11.83 19.90 -2.11
N ARG A 63 12.81 20.44 -1.37
CA ARG A 63 14.04 21.04 -1.94
C ARG A 63 15.13 20.02 -2.24
N GLN A 64 14.92 18.74 -1.90
CA GLN A 64 15.88 17.66 -2.10
C GLN A 64 15.41 16.71 -3.22
N PRO A 65 15.72 16.99 -4.49
CA PRO A 65 15.19 16.21 -5.62
C PRO A 65 15.62 14.74 -5.60
N ARG A 66 16.78 14.42 -5.00
CA ARG A 66 17.23 13.04 -4.81
C ARG A 66 16.32 12.24 -3.87
N VAL A 67 15.88 12.84 -2.77
CA VAL A 67 14.98 12.21 -1.80
C VAL A 67 13.60 12.02 -2.41
N LEU A 68 13.10 13.03 -3.12
CA LEU A 68 11.86 12.93 -3.89
C LEU A 68 11.94 11.82 -4.95
N GLY A 69 13.05 11.73 -5.68
CA GLY A 69 13.27 10.67 -6.66
C GLY A 69 13.28 9.28 -6.04
N ALA A 70 13.93 9.11 -4.89
CA ALA A 70 13.93 7.84 -4.15
C ALA A 70 12.53 7.46 -3.64
N PHE A 71 11.76 8.43 -3.14
CA PHE A 71 10.37 8.18 -2.73
C PHE A 71 9.46 7.87 -3.92
N ALA A 72 9.61 8.58 -5.04
CA ALA A 72 8.87 8.29 -6.26
C ALA A 72 9.18 6.87 -6.78
N LEU A 73 10.47 6.49 -6.81
CA LEU A 73 10.89 5.15 -7.21
C LEU A 73 10.33 4.08 -6.27
N SER A 74 10.41 4.31 -4.95
CA SER A 74 9.87 3.38 -3.95
C SER A 74 8.35 3.23 -4.08
N ALA A 75 7.64 4.33 -4.32
CA ALA A 75 6.20 4.32 -4.56
C ALA A 75 5.84 3.59 -5.85
N LEU A 76 6.61 3.78 -6.93
CA LEU A 76 6.43 3.07 -8.20
C LEU A 76 6.68 1.57 -8.04
N LEU A 77 7.76 1.17 -7.36
CA LEU A 77 8.05 -0.23 -7.09
C LEU A 77 6.96 -0.88 -6.24
N LEU A 78 6.45 -0.16 -5.23
CA LEU A 78 5.37 -0.65 -4.38
C LEU A 78 4.05 -0.76 -5.15
N ALA A 79 3.73 0.24 -6.00
CA ALA A 79 2.56 0.22 -6.86
C ALA A 79 2.63 -0.90 -7.90
N ALA A 80 3.79 -1.10 -8.54
CA ALA A 80 4.03 -2.20 -9.45
C ALA A 80 3.87 -3.55 -8.75
N ASN A 81 4.46 -3.71 -7.56
CA ASN A 81 4.33 -4.93 -6.76
C ASN A 81 2.86 -5.26 -6.44
N TRP A 82 2.10 -4.26 -5.98
CA TRP A 82 0.66 -4.43 -5.70
C TRP A 82 -0.17 -4.70 -6.95
N LEU A 83 0.14 -4.02 -8.06
CA LEU A 83 -0.53 -4.24 -9.33
C LEU A 83 -0.27 -5.66 -9.85
N THR A 84 0.97 -6.13 -9.81
CA THR A 84 1.34 -7.50 -10.19
C THR A 84 0.64 -8.53 -9.29
N TYR A 85 0.55 -8.28 -7.98
CA TYR A 85 -0.16 -9.16 -7.06
C TYR A 85 -1.65 -9.29 -7.41
N VAL A 86 -2.35 -8.16 -7.54
CA VAL A 86 -3.79 -8.18 -7.87
C VAL A 86 -4.02 -8.71 -9.29
N TRP A 87 -3.15 -8.39 -10.25
CA TRP A 87 -3.19 -8.93 -11.60
C TRP A 87 -3.01 -10.45 -11.63
N ALA A 88 -2.06 -10.99 -10.87
CA ALA A 88 -1.81 -12.43 -10.77
C ALA A 88 -3.02 -13.15 -10.16
N VAL A 89 -3.63 -12.57 -9.11
CA VAL A 89 -4.86 -13.11 -8.49
C VAL A 89 -6.03 -13.09 -9.47
N ASN A 90 -6.20 -12.01 -10.24
CA ASN A 90 -7.30 -11.89 -11.20
C ASN A 90 -7.13 -12.84 -12.42
N ASN A 91 -5.89 -13.03 -12.89
CA ASN A 91 -5.59 -13.93 -14.02
C ASN A 91 -5.50 -15.42 -13.63
N GLY A 92 -5.92 -15.79 -12.41
CA GLY A 92 -5.97 -17.19 -11.99
C GLY A 92 -4.61 -17.86 -11.77
N HIS A 93 -3.51 -17.09 -11.71
CA HIS A 93 -2.19 -17.58 -11.28
C HIS A 93 -2.10 -17.71 -9.75
N VAL A 94 -3.18 -18.16 -9.11
CA VAL A 94 -3.21 -18.49 -7.68
C VAL A 94 -2.84 -19.97 -7.57
N VAL A 95 -1.61 -20.25 -7.15
CA VAL A 95 -1.18 -21.58 -6.69
C VAL A 95 -1.36 -21.66 -5.18
#